data_AF-A0AAX0ICI4-F1
#
_entry.id   AF-A0AAX0ICI4-F1
#
_cell.length_a   1.000
_cell.length_b   1.000
_cell.length_c   1.000
_cell.angle_alpha   90.00
_cell.angle_beta   90.00
_cell.angle_gamma   90.00
#
_symmetry.space_group_name_H-M   'P 1'
#
loop_
_entity.id
_entity.type
_entity.pdbx_description
1 polymer ?
#
loop_
_entity_poly.entity_id
_entity_poly.type
_entity_poly.pdbx_seq_one_letter_code
_entity_poly.pdbx_strand_id
1 'polypeptide(L)'
;MLRHTLNCALLLGAAMTAELAGAGELTLYSRDDYHGRSQTVRDAVADLEDVRFNDTTQSIRVRSGRWEACEEADFRGDCFLLEAGEYPSLDDRANKITSLREVRGGWGGHPGRDRDRDRHWERDRERGHLPGRSLGGELTFYTRDDFAGRSLSVRNASADLRERDFNDTVQSVRVRSGYWEVCEDVGFRGRCRTLEPGEYASLERMSNRISSVREVR
;
A
#
# COMPACT_ATOMS: atom_id res chain seq x y z
N MET A 1 -2.64 76.53 -11.31
CA MET A 1 -2.08 76.20 -9.98
C MET A 1 -3.21 75.54 -9.20
N LEU A 2 -3.17 74.34 -8.65
CA LEU A 2 -2.14 73.35 -8.41
C LEU A 2 -2.80 71.96 -8.54
N ARG A 3 -2.03 70.96 -8.98
CA ARG A 3 -2.34 69.53 -8.92
C ARG A 3 -2.31 69.10 -7.45
N HIS A 4 -3.25 68.29 -6.99
CA HIS A 4 -2.99 67.40 -5.85
C HIS A 4 -3.39 65.96 -6.18
N THR A 5 -2.45 65.11 -5.85
CA THR A 5 -2.24 63.72 -6.24
C THR A 5 -2.98 62.72 -5.36
N LEU A 6 -3.25 61.57 -5.98
CA LEU A 6 -3.55 60.23 -5.48
C LEU A 6 -3.23 59.92 -4.01
N ASN A 7 -4.11 59.19 -3.35
CA ASN A 7 -3.87 57.79 -2.96
C ASN A 7 -5.12 57.20 -2.30
N CYS A 8 -5.85 56.33 -2.99
CA CYS A 8 -6.78 55.41 -2.32
C CYS A 8 -6.19 54.02 -2.48
N ALA A 9 -5.80 53.47 -1.34
CA ALA A 9 -5.01 52.26 -1.21
C ALA A 9 -5.66 51.07 -1.92
N LEU A 10 -4.89 50.42 -2.79
CA LEU A 10 -5.15 49.06 -3.23
C LEU A 10 -5.06 48.16 -2.00
N LEU A 11 -6.21 47.71 -1.51
CA LEU A 11 -6.29 46.56 -0.63
C LEU A 11 -5.78 45.36 -1.43
N LEU A 12 -4.52 45.01 -1.22
CA LEU A 12 -3.98 43.71 -1.59
C LEU A 12 -4.80 42.66 -0.85
N GLY A 13 -5.76 42.07 -1.55
CA GLY A 13 -6.40 40.85 -1.10
C GLY A 13 -5.29 39.84 -0.84
N ALA A 14 -5.11 39.47 0.42
CA ALA A 14 -4.30 38.32 0.77
C ALA A 14 -4.93 37.12 0.06
N ALA A 15 -4.32 36.68 -1.04
CA ALA A 15 -4.60 35.38 -1.59
C ALA A 15 -4.26 34.39 -0.48
N MET A 16 -5.28 33.87 0.19
CA MET A 16 -5.13 32.68 1.00
C MET A 16 -4.75 31.59 0.01
N THR A 17 -3.46 31.38 -0.18
CA THR A 17 -2.96 30.14 -0.74
C THR A 17 -3.37 29.09 0.27
N ALA A 18 -4.53 28.48 0.05
CA ALA A 18 -4.83 27.19 0.63
C ALA A 18 -3.68 26.31 0.17
N GLU A 19 -2.75 26.03 1.08
CA GLU A 19 -1.87 24.89 0.96
C GLU A 19 -2.83 23.70 0.88
N LEU A 20 -3.18 23.31 -0.34
CA LEU A 20 -3.78 22.01 -0.59
C LEU A 20 -2.73 21.03 -0.06
N ALA A 21 -2.92 20.55 1.16
CA ALA A 21 -2.37 19.27 1.57
C ALA A 21 -2.73 18.34 0.42
N GLY A 22 -1.76 18.00 -0.43
CA GLY A 22 -2.02 17.42 -1.74
C GLY A 22 -2.77 16.12 -1.56
N ALA A 23 -4.09 16.15 -1.73
CA ALA A 23 -4.90 14.95 -1.75
C ALA A 23 -4.39 14.09 -2.92
N GLY A 24 -4.23 12.79 -2.69
CA GLY A 24 -3.91 11.85 -3.75
C GLY A 24 -4.86 12.03 -4.93
N GLU A 25 -4.39 11.74 -6.14
CA GLU A 25 -5.23 11.74 -7.33
C GLU A 25 -4.87 10.53 -8.20
N LEU A 26 -5.87 9.71 -8.49
CA LEU A 26 -5.77 8.52 -9.31
C LEU A 26 -6.86 8.56 -10.38
N THR A 27 -6.57 8.11 -11.59
CA THR A 27 -7.54 7.98 -12.68
C THR A 27 -7.58 6.54 -13.17
N LEU A 28 -8.78 5.95 -13.13
CA LEU A 28 -9.11 4.64 -13.68
C LEU A 28 -9.51 4.76 -15.14
N TYR A 29 -9.17 3.78 -15.96
CA TYR A 29 -9.56 3.70 -17.37
C TYR A 29 -10.14 2.33 -17.69
N SER A 30 -11.20 2.31 -18.51
CA SER A 30 -11.95 1.08 -18.85
C SER A 30 -11.27 0.17 -19.88
N ARG A 31 -10.15 0.62 -20.45
CA ARG A 31 -9.35 -0.13 -21.43
C ARG A 31 -7.87 0.08 -21.13
N ASP A 32 -7.05 -0.80 -21.68
CA ASP A 32 -5.59 -0.67 -21.66
C ASP A 32 -5.13 0.64 -22.30
N ASP A 33 -3.88 1.02 -22.02
CA ASP A 33 -3.21 2.21 -22.56
C ASP A 33 -3.99 3.52 -22.35
N TYR A 34 -4.73 3.60 -21.23
CA TYR A 34 -5.48 4.79 -20.79
C TYR A 34 -6.63 5.17 -21.73
N HIS A 35 -7.23 4.18 -22.40
CA HIS A 35 -8.33 4.40 -23.33
C HIS A 35 -9.73 4.15 -22.73
N GLY A 36 -10.75 4.59 -23.46
CA GLY A 36 -12.16 4.39 -23.11
C GLY A 36 -12.69 5.37 -22.07
N ARG A 37 -13.68 4.95 -21.29
CA ARG A 37 -14.25 5.73 -20.18
C ARG A 37 -13.21 5.85 -19.07
N SER A 38 -13.14 7.00 -18.42
CA SER A 38 -12.26 7.23 -17.28
C SER A 38 -13.01 7.79 -16.07
N GLN A 39 -12.46 7.54 -14.89
CA GLN A 39 -12.95 8.08 -13.62
C GLN A 39 -11.76 8.55 -12.78
N THR A 40 -11.71 9.84 -12.46
CA THR A 40 -10.72 10.40 -11.54
C THR A 40 -11.27 10.36 -10.12
N VAL A 41 -10.44 9.89 -9.19
CA VAL A 41 -10.73 9.70 -7.77
C VAL A 41 -9.70 10.47 -6.95
N ARG A 42 -10.16 11.20 -5.92
CA ARG A 42 -9.32 11.99 -5.00
C ARG A 42 -9.52 11.66 -3.53
N ASP A 43 -10.56 10.89 -3.24
CA ASP A 43 -10.94 10.44 -1.90
C ASP A 43 -11.17 8.92 -1.92
N ALA A 44 -11.30 8.31 -0.75
CA ALA A 44 -11.63 6.90 -0.67
C ALA A 44 -13.02 6.61 -1.25
N VAL A 45 -13.12 5.53 -2.02
CA VAL A 45 -14.36 4.99 -2.61
C VAL A 45 -14.52 3.56 -2.11
N ALA A 46 -15.47 3.37 -1.18
CA ALA A 46 -15.72 2.07 -0.56
C ALA A 46 -16.41 1.07 -1.50
N ASP A 47 -17.14 1.55 -2.50
CA ASP A 47 -17.74 0.76 -3.57
C ASP A 47 -17.71 1.55 -4.89
N LEU A 48 -17.05 1.01 -5.91
CA LEU A 48 -16.93 1.65 -7.23
C LEU A 48 -18.25 1.69 -8.01
N GLU A 49 -19.30 0.99 -7.57
CA GLU A 49 -20.65 1.16 -8.10
C GLU A 49 -21.17 2.59 -7.88
N ASP A 50 -20.77 3.25 -6.79
CA ASP A 50 -21.16 4.65 -6.47
C ASP A 50 -20.70 5.64 -7.55
N VAL A 51 -19.62 5.30 -8.25
CA VAL A 51 -19.06 6.07 -9.38
C VAL A 51 -19.23 5.34 -10.73
N ARG A 52 -20.02 4.25 -10.76
CA ARG A 52 -20.32 3.45 -11.96
C ARG A 52 -19.06 2.95 -12.68
N PHE A 53 -18.07 2.51 -11.91
CA PHE A 53 -16.79 2.03 -12.41
C PHE A 53 -16.35 0.70 -11.80
N ASN A 54 -17.23 0.02 -11.07
CA ASN A 54 -16.95 -1.29 -10.49
C ASN A 54 -16.56 -2.31 -11.57
N ASP A 55 -15.55 -3.12 -11.28
CA ASP A 55 -15.08 -4.22 -12.13
C ASP A 55 -14.85 -3.82 -13.60
N THR A 56 -14.49 -2.56 -13.83
CA THR A 56 -14.34 -1.98 -15.18
C THR A 56 -12.88 -1.62 -15.50
N THR A 57 -12.05 -1.42 -14.48
CA THR A 57 -10.70 -0.85 -14.64
C THR A 57 -9.75 -1.83 -15.33
N GLN A 58 -9.06 -1.36 -16.38
CA GLN A 58 -8.03 -2.12 -17.10
C GLN A 58 -6.68 -1.42 -17.13
N SER A 59 -6.64 -0.08 -17.03
CA SER A 59 -5.41 0.69 -16.84
C SER A 59 -5.61 1.85 -15.87
N ILE A 60 -4.52 2.34 -15.27
CA ILE A 60 -4.55 3.33 -14.19
C ILE A 60 -3.42 4.36 -14.37
N ARG A 61 -3.72 5.63 -14.09
CA ARG A 61 -2.70 6.66 -13.83
C ARG A 61 -2.83 7.20 -12.43
N VAL A 62 -1.75 7.12 -11.65
CA VAL A 62 -1.67 7.73 -10.33
C VAL A 62 -0.85 9.00 -10.44
N ARG A 63 -1.53 10.15 -10.38
CA ARG A 63 -0.87 11.45 -10.45
C ARG A 63 -0.15 11.77 -9.14
N SER A 64 -0.76 11.45 -8.01
CA SER A 64 -0.23 11.75 -6.68
C SER A 64 -0.84 10.85 -5.62
N GLY A 65 -0.13 10.74 -4.49
CA GLY A 65 -0.52 9.89 -3.38
C GLY A 65 -0.12 8.43 -3.60
N ARG A 66 -0.39 7.62 -2.60
CA ARG A 66 -0.28 6.16 -2.66
C ARG A 66 -1.66 5.61 -2.42
N TRP A 67 -2.09 4.68 -3.26
CA TRP A 67 -3.45 4.16 -3.26
C TRP A 67 -3.45 2.67 -3.00
N GLU A 68 -4.44 2.18 -2.27
CA GLU A 68 -4.78 0.77 -2.16
C GLU A 68 -6.03 0.51 -2.98
N ALA A 69 -5.96 -0.51 -3.84
CA ALA A 69 -7.07 -1.01 -4.65
C ALA A 69 -7.39 -2.44 -4.24
N CYS A 70 -8.68 -2.75 -4.04
CA CYS A 70 -9.13 -4.01 -3.48
C CYS A 70 -10.21 -4.65 -4.36
N GLU A 71 -10.22 -5.99 -4.39
CA GLU A 71 -11.17 -6.79 -5.17
C GLU A 71 -12.57 -6.91 -4.54
N GLU A 72 -12.76 -6.47 -3.30
CA GLU A 72 -14.07 -6.43 -2.65
C GLU A 72 -14.38 -5.00 -2.14
N ALA A 73 -15.66 -4.72 -1.91
CA ALA A 73 -16.11 -3.48 -1.29
C ALA A 73 -15.55 -3.30 0.13
N ASP A 74 -15.53 -2.07 0.61
CA ASP A 74 -15.03 -1.66 1.93
C ASP A 74 -13.53 -1.98 2.16
N PHE A 75 -12.72 -1.96 1.11
CA PHE A 75 -11.27 -2.21 1.16
C PHE A 75 -10.92 -3.62 1.66
N ARG A 76 -11.66 -4.63 1.17
CA ARG A 76 -11.52 -6.04 1.57
C ARG A 76 -11.06 -6.92 0.40
N GLY A 77 -10.77 -8.17 0.73
CA GLY A 77 -10.33 -9.17 -0.25
C GLY A 77 -8.86 -9.05 -0.61
N ASP A 78 -8.54 -9.37 -1.86
CA ASP A 78 -7.18 -9.24 -2.37
C ASP A 78 -6.91 -7.78 -2.75
N CYS A 79 -6.01 -7.13 -2.01
CA CYS A 79 -5.66 -5.72 -2.18
C CYS A 79 -4.23 -5.54 -2.67
N PHE A 80 -3.99 -4.47 -3.42
CA PHE A 80 -2.67 -4.11 -3.91
C PHE A 80 -2.44 -2.60 -3.89
N LEU A 81 -1.18 -2.21 -3.70
CA LEU A 81 -0.79 -0.81 -3.71
C LEU A 81 -0.43 -0.31 -5.10
N LEU A 82 -0.82 0.93 -5.33
CA LEU A 82 -0.55 1.72 -6.52
C LEU A 82 0.19 2.97 -6.07
N GLU A 83 1.40 3.14 -6.58
CA GLU A 83 2.24 4.31 -6.33
C GLU A 83 2.07 5.31 -7.46
N ALA A 84 2.58 6.53 -7.26
CA ALA A 84 2.59 7.53 -8.32
C ALA A 84 3.29 6.97 -9.57
N GLY A 85 2.58 6.98 -10.69
CA GLY A 85 3.04 6.26 -11.88
C GLY A 85 1.94 5.96 -12.88
N GLU A 86 2.35 5.18 -13.87
CA GLU A 86 1.58 4.83 -15.05
C GLU A 86 1.47 3.31 -15.16
N TYR A 87 0.25 2.79 -15.15
CA TYR A 87 -0.07 1.36 -15.21
C TYR A 87 -0.90 1.10 -16.47
N PRO A 88 -0.26 0.84 -17.63
CA PRO A 88 -0.94 0.74 -18.92
C PRO A 88 -1.78 -0.55 -19.07
N SER A 89 -1.52 -1.57 -18.27
CA SER A 89 -2.30 -2.81 -18.12
C SER A 89 -2.32 -3.21 -16.64
N LEU A 90 -3.40 -3.87 -16.22
CA LEU A 90 -3.55 -4.47 -14.90
C LEU A 90 -3.41 -6.00 -14.91
N ASP A 91 -3.18 -6.60 -16.09
CA ASP A 91 -3.01 -8.03 -16.27
C ASP A 91 -4.08 -8.87 -15.55
N ASP A 92 -3.69 -9.70 -14.58
CA ASP A 92 -4.60 -10.56 -13.82
C ASP A 92 -5.54 -9.80 -12.88
N ARG A 93 -5.31 -8.51 -12.65
CA ARG A 93 -6.13 -7.62 -11.81
C ARG A 93 -7.16 -6.81 -12.62
N ALA A 94 -7.15 -6.93 -13.95
CA ALA A 94 -8.09 -6.23 -14.81
C ALA A 94 -9.55 -6.63 -14.53
N ASN A 95 -10.45 -5.64 -14.47
CA ASN A 95 -11.88 -5.79 -14.23
C ASN A 95 -12.23 -6.46 -12.88
N LYS A 96 -11.39 -6.27 -11.86
CA LYS A 96 -11.63 -6.84 -10.52
C LYS A 96 -11.67 -5.82 -9.39
N ILE A 97 -11.39 -4.54 -9.68
CA ILE A 97 -11.29 -3.54 -8.62
C ILE A 97 -12.70 -3.09 -8.24
N THR A 98 -13.01 -3.19 -6.93
CA THR A 98 -14.29 -2.78 -6.35
C THR A 98 -14.16 -1.63 -5.35
N SER A 99 -13.02 -1.45 -4.69
CA SER A 99 -12.82 -0.33 -3.76
C SER A 99 -11.39 0.24 -3.81
N LEU A 100 -11.26 1.53 -3.45
CA LEU A 100 -10.02 2.30 -3.56
C LEU A 100 -9.85 3.28 -2.40
N ARG A 101 -8.68 3.37 -1.78
CA ARG A 101 -8.38 4.43 -0.79
C ARG A 101 -6.96 4.95 -0.89
N GLU A 102 -6.75 6.22 -0.58
CA GLU A 102 -5.41 6.75 -0.38
C GLU A 102 -4.84 6.22 0.95
N VAL A 103 -3.66 5.62 0.89
CA VAL A 103 -2.89 5.16 2.06
C VAL A 103 -1.94 6.28 2.48
N ARG A 104 -2.26 6.94 3.60
CA ARG A 104 -1.41 7.98 4.20
C ARG A 104 -0.50 7.34 5.26
N GLY A 105 0.81 7.47 5.11
CA GLY A 105 1.79 6.87 6.02
C GLY A 105 2.02 7.68 7.31
N GLY A 106 1.65 7.11 8.45
CA GLY A 106 2.03 7.58 9.79
C GLY A 106 1.27 6.86 10.92
N TRP A 107 1.81 5.75 11.41
CA TRP A 107 1.58 5.12 12.73
C TRP A 107 0.17 5.25 13.35
N GLY A 108 -0.74 4.35 12.98
CA GLY A 108 -1.93 4.04 13.77
C GLY A 108 -1.58 3.00 14.84
N GLY A 109 -1.22 3.46 16.04
CA GLY A 109 -1.14 2.58 17.20
C GLY A 109 -2.50 1.96 17.48
N HIS A 110 -2.59 0.64 17.50
CA HIS A 110 -3.71 -0.04 18.17
C HIS A 110 -3.54 0.13 19.69
N PRO A 111 -4.46 0.82 20.40
CA PRO A 111 -4.50 0.74 21.84
C PRO A 111 -5.24 -0.56 22.21
N GLY A 112 -4.50 -1.62 22.50
CA GLY A 112 -5.12 -2.85 22.97
C GLY A 112 -4.15 -3.98 23.28
N ARG A 113 -3.75 -4.06 24.56
CA ARG A 113 -3.43 -5.29 25.34
C ARG A 113 -2.32 -6.19 24.75
N ASP A 114 -1.12 -6.31 25.32
CA ASP A 114 -0.82 -6.78 26.68
C ASP A 114 0.57 -6.29 27.16
N ARG A 115 0.65 -5.78 28.39
CA ARG A 115 1.82 -5.10 29.00
C ARG A 115 2.97 -6.02 29.44
N ASP A 116 2.97 -7.29 29.09
CA ASP A 116 3.92 -8.27 29.63
C ASP A 116 5.00 -8.75 28.64
N ARG A 117 4.92 -8.36 27.35
CA ARG A 117 5.89 -8.78 26.31
C ARG A 117 6.92 -7.70 25.93
N ASP A 118 6.97 -6.56 26.63
CA ASP A 118 7.95 -5.50 26.31
C ASP A 118 9.32 -5.71 26.98
N ARG A 119 9.39 -6.52 28.05
CA ARG A 119 10.61 -6.68 28.86
C ARG A 119 11.71 -7.53 28.22
N HIS A 120 11.39 -8.36 27.22
CA HIS A 120 12.40 -9.14 26.50
C HIS A 120 13.17 -8.24 25.53
N TRP A 121 12.46 -7.40 24.78
CA TRP A 121 13.06 -6.54 23.76
C TRP A 121 13.92 -5.40 24.34
N GLU A 122 13.68 -4.99 25.58
CA GLU A 122 14.52 -3.99 26.27
C GLU A 122 15.88 -4.56 26.69
N ARG A 123 15.95 -5.85 27.06
CA ARG A 123 17.19 -6.48 27.53
C ARG A 123 18.21 -6.70 26.41
N ASP A 124 17.76 -6.77 25.16
CA ASP A 124 18.63 -6.84 23.98
C ASP A 124 19.16 -5.46 23.55
N ARG A 125 18.51 -4.35 23.94
CA ARG A 125 18.93 -2.98 23.61
C ARG A 125 20.17 -2.52 24.39
N GLU A 126 20.44 -3.10 25.56
CA GLU A 126 21.60 -2.73 26.39
C GLU A 126 22.92 -3.39 25.98
N ARG A 127 22.89 -4.38 25.06
CA ARG A 127 24.11 -5.01 24.50
C ARG A 127 24.57 -4.36 23.20
N GLY A 128 24.73 -3.04 23.20
CA GLY A 128 25.70 -2.34 22.35
C GLY A 128 25.67 -2.62 20.84
N HIS A 129 24.50 -2.69 20.21
CA HIS A 129 24.39 -2.53 18.75
C HIS A 129 23.58 -1.27 18.48
N LEU A 130 24.25 -0.23 17.97
CA LEU A 130 23.60 0.94 17.39
C LEU A 130 22.56 0.42 16.37
N PRO A 131 21.31 0.94 16.36
CA PRO A 131 20.39 0.65 15.27
C PRO A 131 20.97 1.34 14.03
N GLY A 132 21.82 0.62 13.32
CA GLY A 132 22.11 0.89 11.93
C GLY A 132 20.75 1.03 11.27
N ARG A 133 20.52 2.22 10.70
CA ARG A 133 19.34 2.57 9.93
C ARG A 133 18.98 1.37 9.04
N SER A 134 17.95 0.60 9.41
CA SER A 134 17.36 -0.34 8.47
C SER A 134 16.56 0.53 7.50
N LEU A 135 17.24 1.03 6.46
CA LEU A 135 16.64 1.84 5.40
C LEU A 135 15.77 0.99 4.46
N GLY A 136 15.61 -0.31 4.74
CA GLY A 136 14.78 -1.23 3.99
C GLY A 136 13.72 -1.89 4.87
N GLY A 137 12.62 -2.29 4.23
CA GLY A 137 11.56 -3.06 4.83
C GLY A 137 12.04 -4.38 5.44
N GLU A 138 11.23 -4.92 6.35
CA GLU A 138 11.42 -6.24 6.93
C GLU A 138 10.06 -6.93 7.07
N LEU A 139 9.94 -8.14 6.51
CA LEU A 139 8.78 -9.00 6.64
C LEU A 139 9.22 -10.38 7.14
N THR A 140 8.36 -11.04 7.92
CA THR A 140 8.60 -12.40 8.42
C THR A 140 7.40 -13.28 8.07
N PHE A 141 7.67 -14.36 7.34
CA PHE A 141 6.72 -15.41 7.02
C PHE A 141 6.67 -16.47 8.11
N TYR A 142 5.51 -17.09 8.27
CA TYR A 142 5.27 -18.20 9.17
C TYR A 142 4.49 -19.31 8.44
N THR A 143 4.82 -20.55 8.77
CA THR A 143 4.26 -21.74 8.10
C THR A 143 2.88 -22.17 8.61
N ARG A 144 2.41 -21.55 9.69
CA ARG A 144 1.06 -21.76 10.25
C ARG A 144 0.40 -20.42 10.52
N ASP A 145 -0.92 -20.41 10.63
CA ASP A 145 -1.68 -19.27 11.12
C ASP A 145 -1.21 -18.82 12.52
N ASP A 146 -1.60 -17.62 12.93
CA ASP A 146 -1.28 -17.03 14.24
C ASP A 146 0.23 -16.99 14.56
N PHE A 147 1.06 -16.84 13.52
CA PHE A 147 2.51 -16.68 13.61
C PHE A 147 3.22 -17.90 14.22
N ALA A 148 2.67 -19.09 13.99
CA ALA A 148 3.21 -20.33 14.51
C ALA A 148 4.06 -21.10 13.49
N GLY A 149 4.79 -22.10 13.98
CA GLY A 149 5.62 -22.97 13.14
C GLY A 149 6.97 -22.38 12.78
N ARG A 150 7.55 -22.88 11.68
CA ARG A 150 8.80 -22.36 11.13
C ARG A 150 8.59 -20.95 10.58
N SER A 151 9.58 -20.09 10.72
CA SER A 151 9.56 -18.71 10.25
C SER A 151 10.73 -18.36 9.33
N LEU A 152 10.53 -17.41 8.41
CA LEU A 152 11.57 -16.86 7.54
C LEU A 152 11.48 -15.33 7.50
N SER A 153 12.55 -14.65 7.91
CA SER A 153 12.65 -13.20 7.78
C SER A 153 13.29 -12.81 6.44
N VAL A 154 12.66 -11.85 5.77
CA VAL A 154 13.03 -11.34 4.45
C VAL A 154 13.22 -9.83 4.54
N ARG A 155 14.35 -9.35 4.02
CA ARG A 155 14.73 -7.93 3.96
C ARG A 155 15.04 -7.44 2.55
N ASN A 156 15.12 -8.37 1.59
CA ASN A 156 15.37 -8.11 0.18
C ASN A 156 14.38 -8.93 -0.64
N ALA A 157 14.12 -8.52 -1.88
CA ALA A 157 13.27 -9.29 -2.78
C ALA A 157 13.80 -10.73 -2.95
N SER A 158 12.88 -11.68 -3.03
CA SER A 158 13.12 -13.09 -3.35
C SER A 158 12.17 -13.46 -4.47
N ALA A 159 12.73 -13.59 -5.68
CA ALA A 159 11.96 -13.97 -6.87
C ALA A 159 11.54 -15.45 -6.85
N ASP A 160 12.16 -16.26 -5.99
CA ASP A 160 11.87 -17.69 -5.86
C ASP A 160 12.07 -18.15 -4.41
N LEU A 161 10.97 -18.49 -3.74
CA LEU A 161 11.00 -18.97 -2.35
C LEU A 161 11.45 -20.42 -2.21
N ARG A 162 11.61 -21.17 -3.32
CA ARG A 162 12.21 -22.50 -3.30
C ARG A 162 13.67 -22.43 -2.88
N GLU A 163 14.38 -21.36 -3.25
CA GLU A 163 15.77 -21.10 -2.81
C GLU A 163 15.92 -20.90 -1.30
N ARG A 164 14.79 -20.69 -0.61
CA ARG A 164 14.71 -20.43 0.84
C ARG A 164 13.96 -21.54 1.58
N ASP A 165 13.65 -22.64 0.88
CA ASP A 165 12.85 -23.76 1.36
C ASP A 165 11.49 -23.32 1.95
N PHE A 166 10.86 -22.29 1.38
CA PHE A 166 9.64 -21.66 1.95
C PHE A 166 8.48 -21.52 0.95
N ASN A 167 8.64 -22.03 -0.28
CA ASN A 167 7.63 -22.01 -1.33
C ASN A 167 6.33 -22.67 -0.86
N ASP A 168 5.18 -22.08 -1.15
CA ASP A 168 3.84 -22.64 -0.88
C ASP A 168 3.62 -23.08 0.57
N THR A 169 4.36 -22.51 1.52
CA THR A 169 4.24 -22.87 2.94
C THR A 169 3.72 -21.73 3.80
N VAL A 170 3.68 -20.50 3.28
CA VAL A 170 3.34 -19.31 4.07
C VAL A 170 1.84 -19.29 4.36
N GLN A 171 1.49 -19.15 5.64
CA GLN A 171 0.10 -19.02 6.11
C GLN A 171 -0.16 -17.73 6.89
N SER A 172 0.82 -17.24 7.64
CA SER A 172 0.72 -15.95 8.34
C SER A 172 2.00 -15.13 8.19
N VAL A 173 1.88 -13.80 8.35
CA VAL A 173 2.94 -12.84 8.02
C VAL A 173 2.97 -11.69 9.02
N ARG A 174 4.16 -11.29 9.46
CA ARG A 174 4.39 -10.02 10.16
C ARG A 174 5.23 -9.10 9.29
N VAL A 175 4.70 -7.92 8.99
CA VAL A 175 5.43 -6.87 8.29
C VAL A 175 5.89 -5.85 9.32
N ARG A 176 7.19 -5.84 9.64
CA ARG A 176 7.78 -4.89 10.60
C ARG A 176 7.91 -3.49 10.01
N SER A 177 8.31 -3.41 8.74
CA SER A 177 8.50 -2.16 8.04
C SER A 177 8.49 -2.38 6.52
N GLY A 178 8.23 -1.30 5.79
CA GLY A 178 8.10 -1.34 4.33
C GLY A 178 6.77 -1.93 3.89
N TYR A 179 6.50 -1.81 2.60
CA TYR A 179 5.34 -2.42 1.96
C TYR A 179 5.85 -3.55 1.09
N TRP A 180 5.16 -4.68 1.12
CA TRP A 180 5.66 -5.91 0.52
C TRP A 180 4.62 -6.49 -0.41
N GLU A 181 5.00 -6.82 -1.64
CA GLU A 181 4.17 -7.59 -2.55
C GLU A 181 4.55 -9.06 -2.45
N VAL A 182 3.55 -9.92 -2.22
CA VAL A 182 3.67 -11.38 -2.24
C VAL A 182 2.86 -11.93 -3.40
N CYS A 183 3.44 -12.87 -4.15
CA CYS A 183 2.84 -13.40 -5.36
C CYS A 183 2.80 -14.92 -5.36
N GLU A 184 1.78 -15.47 -6.03
CA GLU A 184 1.57 -16.91 -6.09
C GLU A 184 2.61 -17.64 -6.94
N ASP A 185 3.10 -17.00 -8.00
CA ASP A 185 4.11 -17.59 -8.86
C ASP A 185 5.50 -16.99 -8.60
N VAL A 186 6.52 -17.73 -9.04
CA VAL A 186 7.90 -17.25 -9.07
C VAL A 186 8.07 -16.08 -10.04
N GLY A 187 8.95 -15.16 -9.68
CA GLY A 187 9.27 -13.97 -10.46
C GLY A 187 8.26 -12.84 -10.35
N PHE A 188 7.52 -12.75 -9.24
CA PHE A 188 6.51 -11.72 -8.97
C PHE A 188 5.36 -11.75 -9.99
N ARG A 189 4.83 -12.95 -10.25
CA ARG A 189 3.78 -13.21 -11.24
C ARG A 189 2.60 -13.94 -10.62
N GLY A 190 1.54 -14.08 -11.43
CA GLY A 190 0.28 -14.66 -10.98
C GLY A 190 -0.44 -13.70 -10.04
N ARG A 191 -1.31 -14.24 -9.19
CA ARG A 191 -2.04 -13.40 -8.23
C ARG A 191 -1.08 -12.82 -7.20
N CYS A 192 -1.04 -11.50 -7.11
CA CYS A 192 -0.17 -10.77 -6.19
C CYS A 192 -0.99 -9.91 -5.23
N ARG A 193 -0.61 -9.90 -3.94
CA ARG A 193 -1.20 -9.08 -2.89
C ARG A 193 -0.15 -8.23 -2.23
N THR A 194 -0.49 -6.98 -1.94
CA THR A 194 0.39 -6.10 -1.16
C THR A 194 0.04 -6.17 0.33
N LEU A 195 1.07 -6.24 1.16
CA LEU A 195 1.02 -6.28 2.61
C LEU A 195 1.64 -4.99 3.14
N GLU A 196 0.85 -4.24 3.89
CA GLU A 196 1.27 -3.06 4.64
C GLU A 196 1.92 -3.47 5.98
N PRO A 197 2.64 -2.55 6.66
CA PRO A 197 3.12 -2.79 8.02
C PRO A 197 1.98 -3.23 8.95
N GLY A 198 2.13 -4.40 9.58
CA GLY A 198 1.06 -5.01 10.34
C GLY A 198 1.25 -6.50 10.60
N GLU A 199 0.23 -7.09 11.21
CA GLU A 199 0.17 -8.50 11.55
C GLU A 199 -0.98 -9.19 10.80
N TYR A 200 -0.65 -10.13 9.92
CA TYR A 200 -1.60 -10.93 9.15
C TYR A 200 -1.64 -12.34 9.74
N ALA A 201 -2.59 -12.58 10.65
CA ALA A 201 -2.74 -13.86 11.33
C ALA A 201 -3.11 -15.02 10.38
N SER A 202 -3.70 -14.71 9.22
CA SER A 202 -3.93 -15.63 8.11
C SER A 202 -3.85 -14.89 6.77
N LEU A 203 -3.38 -15.56 5.72
CA LEU A 203 -3.38 -15.08 4.33
C LEU A 203 -4.64 -15.51 3.55
N GLU A 204 -5.58 -16.18 4.22
CA GLU A 204 -6.85 -16.62 3.65
C GLU A 204 -6.64 -17.36 2.33
N ARG A 205 -7.17 -16.81 1.23
CA ARG A 205 -7.14 -17.34 -0.15
C ARG A 205 -5.73 -17.49 -0.74
N MET A 206 -4.71 -16.87 -0.15
CA MET A 206 -3.30 -17.00 -0.55
C MET A 206 -2.47 -17.91 0.38
N SER A 207 -3.10 -18.52 1.39
CA SER A 207 -2.42 -19.45 2.30
C SER A 207 -1.85 -20.65 1.53
N ASN A 208 -0.59 -20.98 1.80
CA ASN A 208 0.17 -22.04 1.14
C ASN A 208 0.33 -21.88 -0.39
N ARG A 209 0.31 -20.63 -0.89
CA ARG A 209 0.45 -20.37 -2.33
C ARG A 209 1.57 -19.39 -2.69
N ILE A 210 2.24 -18.79 -1.70
CA ILE A 210 3.24 -17.75 -1.96
C ILE A 210 4.54 -18.36 -2.49
N SER A 211 4.99 -17.89 -3.66
CA SER A 211 6.24 -18.33 -4.31
C SER A 211 7.26 -17.22 -4.54
N SER A 212 6.87 -15.94 -4.46
CA SER A 212 7.83 -14.83 -4.53
C SER A 212 7.38 -13.62 -3.69
N VAL A 213 8.35 -12.78 -3.32
CA VAL A 213 8.13 -11.61 -2.46
C VAL A 213 9.09 -10.47 -2.76
N ARG A 214 8.61 -9.22 -2.81
CA ARG A 214 9.45 -8.03 -3.00
C ARG A 214 8.94 -6.84 -2.19
N GLU A 215 9.85 -5.94 -1.84
CA GLU A 215 9.48 -4.64 -1.30
C GLU A 215 8.96 -3.75 -2.44
N VAL A 216 7.84 -3.06 -2.19
CA VAL A 216 7.25 -2.02 -3.06
C VAL A 216 7.88 -0.67 -2.68
N ARG A 217 8.36 0.11 -3.65
CA ARG A 217 9.22 1.29 -3.42
C ARG A 217 8.75 2.56 -4.09
#